data_AF-A0A7S0FN70-F1
#
_entry.id   AF-A0A7S0FN70-F1
#
_cell.length_a   1.000
_cell.length_b   1.000
_cell.length_c   1.000
_cell.angle_alpha   90.00
_cell.angle_beta   90.00
_cell.angle_gamma   90.00
#
_symmetry.space_group_name_H-M   'P 1'
#
loop_
_entity.id
_entity.type
_entity.pdbx_description
1 polymer ?
#
loop_
_entity_poly.entity_id
_entity_poly.type
_entity_poly.pdbx_seq_one_letter_code
_entity_poly.pdbx_strand_id
1 'polypeptide(L)'
;IAFAILGGISLLSGSLYVSIWTYTGEKQALRIKEKFVKSAFHQDAEWFDKNNRDELPTKVANSMIHISGAIGRQMADLFANLWSSAGCLAVAFVLNAPLALVMLLIVPVVV
;
A
#
# COMPACT_ATOMS: atom_id res chain seq x y z
N ILE A 1 30.48 14.24 11.28
CA ILE A 1 30.53 13.94 9.82
C ILE A 1 29.65 12.73 9.48
N ALA A 2 29.85 11.55 10.10
CA ALA A 2 29.03 10.35 9.83
C ALA A 2 27.51 10.56 10.01
N PHE A 3 27.06 11.14 11.14
CA PHE A 3 25.65 11.44 11.37
C PHE A 3 25.03 12.41 10.35
N ALA A 4 25.82 13.38 9.86
CA ALA A 4 25.36 14.34 8.86
C ALA A 4 25.19 13.67 7.48
N ILE A 5 26.09 12.77 7.11
CA ILE A 5 25.99 11.99 5.86
C ILE A 5 24.77 11.07 5.91
N LEU A 6 24.57 10.35 7.02
CA LEU A 6 23.40 9.48 7.21
C LEU A 6 22.09 10.27 7.12
N GLY A 7 22.02 11.44 7.77
CA GLY A 7 20.85 12.31 7.69
C GLY A 7 20.57 12.82 6.27
N GLY A 8 21.61 13.17 5.52
CA GLY A 8 21.47 13.56 4.11
C GLY A 8 20.90 12.42 3.25
N ILE A 9 21.42 11.21 3.42
CA ILE A 9 20.96 10.03 2.68
C ILE A 9 19.51 9.68 3.05
N SER A 10 19.14 9.72 4.33
CA SER A 10 17.77 9.38 4.76
C SER A 10 16.73 10.36 4.21
N LEU A 11 17.05 11.65 4.13
CA LEU A 11 16.14 12.66 3.58
C LEU A 11 15.90 12.45 2.08
N LEU A 12 16.96 12.19 1.31
CA LEU A 12 16.86 11.93 -0.11
C LEU A 12 16.10 10.63 -0.37
N SER A 13 16.44 9.55 0.34
CA SER A 13 15.78 8.25 0.19
C SER A 13 14.30 8.31 0.56
N GLY A 14 13.95 8.96 1.67
CA GLY A 14 12.56 9.11 2.11
C GLY A 14 11.73 9.94 1.12
N SER A 15 12.29 11.03 0.60
CA SER A 15 11.60 11.87 -0.39
C SER A 15 11.35 11.10 -1.69
N LEU A 16 12.37 10.40 -2.20
CA LEU A 16 12.24 9.57 -3.41
C LEU A 16 11.23 8.44 -3.22
N TYR A 17 11.24 7.77 -2.07
CA TYR A 17 10.30 6.71 -1.74
C TYR A 17 8.85 7.19 -1.85
N VAL A 18 8.53 8.32 -1.19
CA VAL A 18 7.17 8.90 -1.22
C VAL A 18 6.79 9.33 -2.64
N SER A 19 7.70 9.98 -3.38
CA SER A 19 7.42 10.43 -4.75
C SER A 19 7.17 9.26 -5.72
N ILE A 20 7.99 8.21 -5.70
CA ILE A 20 7.84 7.04 -6.57
C ILE A 20 6.53 6.33 -6.27
N TRP A 21 6.20 6.17 -4.99
CA TRP A 21 4.99 5.48 -4.60
C TRP A 21 3.73 6.26 -4.96
N THR A 22 3.74 7.58 -4.76
CA THR A 22 2.64 8.47 -5.17
C THR A 22 2.42 8.40 -6.68
N TYR A 23 3.49 8.54 -7.47
CA TYR A 23 3.42 8.45 -8.93
C TYR A 23 2.89 7.10 -9.42
N THR A 24 3.38 6.01 -8.81
CA THR A 24 2.94 4.65 -9.16
C THR A 24 1.47 4.45 -8.80
N GLY A 25 1.04 4.90 -7.61
CA GLY A 25 -0.34 4.81 -7.17
C GLY A 25 -1.31 5.52 -8.12
N GLU A 26 -0.99 6.75 -8.52
CA GLU A 26 -1.79 7.54 -9.47
C GLU A 26 -1.91 6.83 -10.82
N LYS A 27 -0.79 6.33 -11.36
CA LYS A 27 -0.77 5.64 -12.65
C LYS A 27 -1.58 4.34 -12.64
N GLN A 28 -1.51 3.58 -11.56
CA GLN A 28 -2.30 2.35 -11.40
C GLN A 28 -3.79 2.67 -11.24
N ALA A 29 -4.14 3.69 -10.45
CA ALA A 29 -5.52 4.14 -10.31
C ALA A 29 -6.13 4.56 -11.66
N LEU A 30 -5.38 5.29 -12.49
CA LEU A 30 -5.81 5.67 -13.84
C LEU A 30 -6.06 4.45 -14.74
N ARG A 31 -5.13 3.48 -14.76
CA ARG A 31 -5.32 2.25 -15.55
C ARG A 31 -6.55 1.45 -15.14
N ILE A 32 -6.85 1.40 -13.84
CA ILE A 32 -8.06 0.73 -13.34
C ILE A 32 -9.32 1.47 -13.81
N LYS A 33 -9.31 2.80 -13.74
CA LYS A 33 -10.41 3.63 -14.27
C LYS A 33 -10.62 3.40 -15.77
N GLU A 34 -9.56 3.40 -16.57
CA GLU A 34 -9.63 3.16 -18.03
C GLU A 34 -10.21 1.77 -18.35
N LYS A 35 -9.72 0.71 -17.68
CA LYS A 35 -10.22 -0.66 -17.88
C LYS A 35 -11.67 -0.80 -17.46
N PHE A 36 -12.07 -0.15 -16.37
CA PHE A 36 -13.45 -0.16 -15.92
C PHE A 36 -14.37 0.50 -16.94
N VAL A 37 -14.05 1.71 -17.40
CA VAL A 37 -14.85 2.42 -18.42
C VAL A 37 -14.95 1.61 -19.70
N LYS A 38 -13.83 1.05 -20.17
CA LYS A 38 -13.83 0.17 -21.35
C LYS A 38 -14.75 -1.02 -21.18
N SER A 39 -14.75 -1.66 -20.01
CA SER A 39 -15.59 -2.82 -19.73
C SER A 39 -17.07 -2.44 -19.59
N ALA A 40 -17.37 -1.27 -19.01
CA ALA A 40 -18.72 -0.75 -18.87
C ALA A 40 -19.41 -0.52 -20.23
N PHE A 41 -18.66 -0.08 -21.25
CA PHE A 41 -19.20 0.06 -22.62
C PHE A 41 -19.52 -1.26 -23.33
N HIS A 42 -18.95 -2.39 -22.88
CA HIS A 42 -19.20 -3.72 -23.45
C HIS A 42 -20.22 -4.54 -22.63
N GLN A 43 -20.89 -3.95 -21.63
CA GLN A 43 -21.92 -4.63 -20.86
C GLN A 43 -23.29 -4.51 -21.51
N ASP A 44 -24.08 -5.59 -21.46
CA ASP A 44 -25.42 -5.64 -22.03
C ASP A 44 -26.42 -4.76 -21.25
N ALA A 45 -27.45 -4.27 -21.95
CA ALA A 45 -28.50 -3.44 -21.34
C ALA A 45 -29.26 -4.16 -20.20
N GLU A 46 -29.41 -5.49 -20.29
CA GLU A 46 -30.04 -6.31 -19.24
C GLU A 46 -29.23 -6.30 -17.93
N TRP A 47 -27.90 -6.19 -18.01
CA TRP A 47 -27.03 -6.06 -16.84
C TRP A 47 -27.28 -4.74 -16.09
N PHE A 48 -27.47 -3.64 -16.84
CA PHE A 48 -27.82 -2.33 -16.28
C PHE A 48 -29.23 -2.27 -15.70
N ASP A 49 -30.17 -3.08 -16.17
CA ASP A 49 -31.51 -3.16 -15.60
C ASP A 49 -31.56 -3.98 -14.30
N LYS A 50 -30.72 -5.01 -14.18
CA LYS A 50 -30.54 -5.75 -12.92
C LYS A 50 -29.85 -4.93 -11.83
N ASN A 51 -29.05 -3.94 -12.22
CA ASN A 51 -28.18 -3.22 -11.31
C ASN A 51 -28.58 -1.74 -11.33
N ASN A 52 -29.36 -1.30 -10.33
CA ASN A 52 -29.97 0.05 -10.22
C ASN A 52 -29.15 1.16 -10.90
N ARG A 53 -29.68 1.70 -12.01
CA ARG A 53 -29.00 2.69 -12.87
C ARG A 53 -28.55 3.94 -12.12
N ASP A 54 -29.27 4.33 -11.06
CA ASP A 54 -28.99 5.53 -10.26
C ASP A 54 -27.93 5.31 -9.17
N GLU A 55 -27.77 4.09 -8.66
CA GLU A 55 -26.78 3.78 -7.61
C GLU A 55 -25.45 3.30 -8.16
N LEU A 56 -25.45 2.71 -9.36
CA LEU A 56 -24.29 2.06 -9.96
C LEU A 56 -23.10 3.03 -10.16
N PRO A 57 -23.28 4.23 -10.72
CA PRO A 57 -22.18 5.18 -10.92
C PRO A 57 -21.56 5.60 -9.58
N THR A 58 -22.41 5.81 -8.56
CA THR A 58 -21.98 6.23 -7.22
C THR A 58 -21.24 5.11 -6.49
N LYS A 59 -21.74 3.87 -6.54
CA LYS A 59 -21.06 2.69 -5.96
C LYS A 59 -19.70 2.44 -6.61
N VAL A 60 -19.62 2.57 -7.92
CA VAL A 60 -18.38 2.42 -8.67
C VAL A 60 -17.40 3.53 -8.34
N ALA A 61 -17.85 4.79 -8.31
CA ALA A 61 -17.02 5.92 -7.95
C ALA A 61 -16.42 5.76 -6.55
N ASN A 62 -17.23 5.34 -5.57
CA ASN A 62 -16.76 5.04 -4.22
C ASN A 62 -15.74 3.88 -4.20
N SER A 63 -16.00 2.82 -4.96
CA SER A 63 -15.08 1.68 -5.07
C SER A 63 -13.75 2.08 -5.69
N MET A 64 -13.77 2.94 -6.72
CA MET A 64 -12.56 3.48 -7.35
C MET A 64 -11.76 4.37 -6.40
N ILE A 65 -12.44 5.21 -5.61
CA ILE A 65 -11.78 6.03 -4.59
C ILE A 65 -11.08 5.13 -3.57
N HIS A 66 -11.79 4.11 -3.07
CA HIS A 66 -11.23 3.16 -2.11
C HIS A 66 -10.02 2.42 -2.68
N ILE A 67 -10.09 1.93 -3.92
CA ILE A 67 -8.99 1.24 -4.59
C ILE A 67 -7.79 2.19 -4.80
N SER A 68 -8.04 3.43 -5.21
CA SER A 68 -6.95 4.41 -5.40
C SER A 68 -6.25 4.78 -4.09
N GLY A 69 -7.00 4.91 -3.00
CA GLY A 69 -6.45 5.13 -1.66
C GLY A 69 -5.66 3.93 -1.14
N ALA A 70 -6.16 2.72 -1.35
CA ALA A 70 -5.49 1.48 -0.97
C ALA A 70 -4.16 1.30 -1.72
N ILE A 71 -4.16 1.45 -3.05
CA ILE A 71 -2.95 1.25 -3.88
C ILE A 71 -1.92 2.36 -3.65
N GLY A 72 -2.37 3.60 -3.44
CA GLY A 72 -1.52 4.74 -3.12
C GLY A 72 -0.93 4.60 -1.72
N ARG A 73 -1.52 5.24 -0.71
CA ARG A 73 -0.87 5.37 0.60
C ARG A 73 -0.75 4.05 1.36
N GLN A 74 -1.81 3.25 1.37
CA GLN A 74 -1.88 2.08 2.24
C GLN A 74 -0.86 0.99 1.87
N MET A 75 -0.65 0.75 0.56
CA MET A 75 0.37 -0.20 0.13
C MET A 75 1.79 0.28 0.46
N ALA A 76 2.07 1.59 0.35
CA ALA A 76 3.37 2.14 0.76
C ALA A 76 3.61 1.82 2.25
N ASP A 77 2.65 2.16 3.10
CA ASP A 77 2.76 1.94 4.54
C ASP A 77 2.94 0.45 4.87
N LEU A 78 2.23 -0.45 4.17
CA LEU A 78 2.42 -1.90 4.32
C LEU A 78 3.84 -2.33 3.98
N PHE A 79 4.40 -1.88 2.85
CA PHE A 79 5.78 -2.22 2.47
C PHE A 79 6.81 -1.65 3.47
N ALA A 80 6.63 -0.41 3.92
CA ALA A 80 7.50 0.22 4.90
C ALA A 80 7.47 -0.54 6.23
N ASN A 81 6.28 -0.91 6.72
CA ASN A 81 6.10 -1.65 7.96
C ASN A 81 6.67 -3.08 7.87
N LEU A 82 6.49 -3.75 6.74
CA LEU A 82 7.10 -5.07 6.50
C LEU A 82 8.61 -5.01 6.52
N TRP A 83 9.20 -4.01 5.85
CA TRP A 83 10.65 -3.83 5.83
C TRP A 83 11.20 -3.46 7.22
N SER A 84 10.51 -2.58 7.93
CA SER A 84 10.86 -2.20 9.31
C SER A 84 10.80 -3.41 10.25
N SER A 85 9.74 -4.21 10.16
CA SER A 85 9.58 -5.43 10.95
C SER A 85 10.70 -6.45 10.67
N ALA A 86 11.01 -6.67 9.40
CA ALA A 86 12.12 -7.54 9.00
C ALA A 86 13.48 -7.01 9.49
N GLY A 87 13.70 -5.70 9.41
CA GLY A 87 14.90 -5.03 9.91
C GLY A 87 15.06 -5.18 11.43
N CYS A 88 14.00 -4.93 12.19
CA CYS A 88 13.99 -5.13 13.64
C CYS A 88 14.29 -6.60 14.01
N LEU A 89 13.68 -7.55 13.30
CA LEU A 89 13.92 -8.98 13.52
C LEU A 89 15.38 -9.35 13.24
N ALA A 90 15.93 -8.89 12.11
CA ALA A 90 17.32 -9.15 11.73
C ALA A 90 18.31 -8.60 12.77
N VAL A 91 18.10 -7.36 13.24
CA VAL A 91 18.92 -6.75 14.29
C VAL A 91 18.84 -7.55 15.60
N ALA A 92 17.64 -7.97 16.00
CA ALA A 92 17.45 -8.78 17.20
C ALA A 92 18.25 -10.09 17.16
N PHE A 93 18.25 -10.79 16.02
CA PHE A 93 19.04 -12.01 15.83
C PHE A 93 20.56 -11.79 15.87
N VAL A 94 21.04 -10.67 15.32
CA VAL A 94 22.49 -10.36 15.28
C VAL A 94 23.04 -10.04 16.68
N LEU A 95 22.28 -9.36 17.53
CA LEU A 95 22.72 -9.03 18.88
C LEU A 95 22.72 -10.25 19.81
N ASN A 96 21.59 -10.94 19.94
CA ASN A 96 21.45 -12.10 20.81
C ASN A 96 20.32 -13.02 20.33
N ALA A 97 20.67 -14.05 19.57
CA ALA A 97 19.74 -15.07 19.09
C ALA A 97 18.81 -15.69 20.17
N PRO A 98 19.28 -16.06 21.38
CA PRO A 98 18.39 -16.67 22.38
C PRO A 98 17.37 -15.68 22.94
N LEU A 99 17.75 -14.40 23.10
CA LEU A 99 16.82 -13.37 23.58
C LEU A 99 15.79 -12.99 22.50
N ALA A 100 16.20 -12.94 21.23
CA ALA A 100 15.31 -12.67 20.10
C ALA A 100 14.20 -13.73 19.96
N LEU A 101 14.54 -15.01 20.16
CA LEU A 101 13.59 -16.13 20.06
C LEU A 101 12.53 -16.07 21.16
N VAL A 102 12.90 -15.66 22.37
CA VAL A 102 11.97 -15.41 23.49
C VAL A 102 11.03 -14.23 23.18
N MET A 103 11.57 -13.13 22.65
CA MET A 103 10.76 -11.96 22.27
C MET A 103 9.74 -12.30 21.18
N LEU A 104 10.13 -13.08 20.18
CA LEU A 104 9.23 -13.54 19.11
C LEU A 104 8.09 -14.43 19.63
N LEU A 105 8.31 -15.17 20.71
CA LEU A 105 7.30 -16.04 21.31
C LEU A 105 6.27 -15.27 22.15
N ILE A 106 6.66 -14.12 22.71
CA ILE A 106 5.79 -13.25 23.53
C ILE A 106 4.88 -12.38 22.65
N VAL A 107 5.36 -11.91 21.50
CA VAL A 107 4.58 -11.05 20.57
C VAL A 107 3.20 -11.64 20.21
N PRO A 108 3.05 -12.91 19.78
CA PRO A 108 1.75 -13.50 19.47
C PRO A 108 0.92 -13.89 20.70
N VAL A 109 1.48 -13.84 21.91
CA VAL A 109 0.75 -14.13 23.18
C VAL A 109 0.11 -12.86 23.74
N VAL A 110 0.66 -11.69 23.41
CA VAL A 110 0.19 -10.38 23.88
C VAL A 110 -0.86 -9.76 22.95
N VAL A 111 -0.81 -10.08 21.65
CA VAL A 111 -1.76 -9.62 20.62
C VAL A 111 -2.94 -10.58 20.55
#